data_AF-A0A351NT02-F1
#
_entry.id   AF-A0A351NT02-F1
#
_cell.length_a   1.000
_cell.length_b   1.000
_cell.length_c   1.000
_cell.angle_alpha   90.00
_cell.angle_beta   90.00
_cell.angle_gamma   90.00
#
_symmetry.space_group_name_H-M   'P 1'
#
loop_
_entity.id
_entity.type
_entity.pdbx_description
1 polymer ?
#
loop_
_entity_poly.entity_id
_entity_poly.type
_entity_poly.pdbx_seq_one_letter_code
_entity_poly.pdbx_strand_id
1 'polypeptide(L)'
;MSDTVSVNVIASAPVLADDEDTDGDGISDSEEGTGDSDGDNVPDYLDPIPDPSILLVNNDQQVLMSTVPSSRLSLGVSALQRGDHNISVPEDFLVSQGVTADMGYDFPVDLVDFVATGAESGYSYPIVYSLGENVIPENATYRKYMGDNLGWQDFVEDSANEVRSTYAEQGACPAASADNYNAGLVAGHNCVFLSIEDGGPNDADGEANGTLVDPSGIAVKYVGTPSLNSLVILNDDNLMADGTDTTTITVIVYDDQLVPLQHMNITGLSDFPGSVIGDFVEQDRGRYTAKLTVGGVAGSGPIKVVIDNGEVAITLISEKLLLYAVPVAKVSSGGGCTVATESNGDASLLLCLIMALLLRVRRRYQLT
;
A
#
# COMPACT_ATOMS: atom_id res chain seq x y z
N MET A 1 25.93 11.17 -8.96
CA MET A 1 25.58 11.93 -7.74
C MET A 1 25.29 13.34 -8.19
N SER A 2 24.03 13.73 -8.09
CA SER A 2 23.60 15.12 -8.28
C SER A 2 23.45 15.66 -6.86
N ASP A 3 24.43 16.42 -6.38
CA ASP A 3 24.23 17.17 -5.15
C ASP A 3 23.19 18.25 -5.44
N THR A 4 22.03 18.13 -4.82
CA THR A 4 20.93 19.07 -5.00
C THR A 4 20.94 20.01 -3.81
N VAL A 5 21.05 21.31 -4.07
CA VAL A 5 20.94 22.35 -3.05
C VAL A 5 19.59 23.02 -3.22
N SER A 6 18.76 22.94 -2.18
CA SER A 6 17.49 23.66 -2.11
C SER A 6 17.74 25.03 -1.50
N VAL A 7 17.33 26.09 -2.20
CA VAL A 7 17.45 27.47 -1.71
C VAL A 7 16.11 28.15 -1.90
N ASN A 8 15.56 28.70 -0.81
CA ASN A 8 14.41 29.58 -0.90
C ASN A 8 14.88 31.01 -1.23
N VAL A 9 14.42 31.56 -2.36
CA VAL A 9 14.84 32.90 -2.82
C VAL A 9 13.67 33.86 -2.68
N ILE A 10 13.79 34.80 -1.75
CA ILE A 10 12.80 35.85 -1.52
C ILE A 10 13.04 37.07 -2.43
N ALA A 11 11.96 37.81 -2.74
CA ALA A 11 11.99 38.92 -3.68
C ALA A 11 12.78 40.15 -3.18
N SER A 12 12.89 40.31 -1.87
CA SER A 12 13.62 41.40 -1.21
C SER A 12 14.03 40.97 0.20
N ALA A 13 15.18 41.47 0.66
CA ALA A 13 15.58 41.28 2.05
C ALA A 13 14.55 41.88 3.02
N PRO A 14 14.27 41.21 4.16
CA PRO A 14 13.40 41.75 5.19
C PRO A 14 14.01 43.02 5.80
N VAL A 15 13.14 43.88 6.32
CA VAL A 15 13.55 45.04 7.12
C VAL A 15 13.44 44.61 8.58
N LEU A 16 14.57 44.45 9.24
CA LEU A 16 14.65 44.06 10.65
C LEU A 16 14.74 45.32 11.51
N ALA A 17 13.89 45.43 12.53
CA ALA A 17 13.75 46.62 13.36
C ALA A 17 14.08 46.33 14.83
N ASP A 18 14.57 47.35 15.56
CA ASP A 18 14.93 47.22 16.97
C ASP A 18 13.70 47.10 17.91
N ASP A 19 12.50 47.38 17.39
CA ASP A 19 11.22 47.35 18.13
C ASP A 19 10.26 46.25 17.65
N GLU A 20 10.70 45.36 16.76
CA GLU A 20 9.99 44.17 16.33
C GLU A 20 10.70 42.92 16.87
N ASP A 21 9.91 41.91 17.22
CA ASP A 21 10.28 40.61 17.78
C ASP A 21 9.27 39.63 17.16
N THR A 22 9.57 39.18 15.95
CA THR A 22 8.60 38.53 15.05
C THR A 22 8.24 37.14 15.55
N ASP A 23 9.19 36.41 16.12
CA ASP A 23 8.95 35.10 16.72
C ASP A 23 8.61 35.17 18.22
N GLY A 24 8.85 36.27 18.92
CA GLY A 24 8.43 36.45 20.31
C GLY A 24 9.36 35.78 21.34
N ASP A 25 10.61 35.52 20.98
CA ASP A 25 11.61 34.93 21.87
C ASP A 25 12.19 35.95 22.89
N GLY A 26 11.95 37.24 22.65
CA GLY A 26 12.36 38.36 23.48
C GLY A 26 13.65 39.06 23.05
N ILE A 27 14.25 38.66 21.95
CA ILE A 27 15.32 39.34 21.22
C ILE A 27 14.66 40.12 20.06
N SER A 28 15.21 41.27 19.69
CA SER A 28 14.68 42.04 18.56
C SER A 28 15.19 41.50 17.23
N ASP A 29 14.36 41.53 16.18
CA ASP A 29 14.70 41.08 14.83
C ASP A 29 16.05 41.66 14.33
N SER A 30 16.36 42.92 14.67
CA SER A 30 17.59 43.59 14.24
C SER A 30 18.86 43.09 14.94
N GLU A 31 18.74 42.52 16.14
CA GLU A 31 19.82 41.94 16.91
C GLU A 31 20.13 40.51 16.44
N GLU A 32 19.09 39.75 16.09
CA GLU A 32 19.19 38.38 15.57
C GLU A 32 19.70 38.36 14.12
N GLY A 33 19.07 39.16 13.26
CA GLY A 33 19.44 39.24 11.85
C GLY A 33 18.79 38.16 10.98
N THR A 34 19.20 38.11 9.72
CA THR A 34 18.75 37.09 8.75
C THR A 34 19.69 35.88 8.70
N GLY A 35 20.39 35.59 9.80
CA GLY A 35 21.27 34.43 9.90
C GLY A 35 20.48 33.13 10.01
N ASP A 36 21.19 32.04 10.22
CA ASP A 36 20.65 30.71 10.56
C ASP A 36 21.76 30.07 11.41
N SER A 37 21.71 30.35 12.71
CA SER A 37 22.81 30.15 13.64
C SER A 37 23.01 28.68 14.03
N ASP A 38 21.96 27.88 13.94
CA ASP A 38 21.97 26.46 14.29
C ASP A 38 21.88 25.53 13.06
N GLY A 39 21.52 26.08 11.90
CA GLY A 39 21.55 25.42 10.59
C GLY A 39 20.28 24.63 10.29
N ASP A 40 19.15 25.03 10.85
CA ASP A 40 17.87 24.33 10.75
C ASP A 40 17.04 24.77 9.51
N ASN A 41 17.55 25.74 8.73
CA ASN A 41 16.92 26.43 7.60
C ASN A 41 15.78 27.39 7.98
N VAL A 42 15.68 27.81 9.24
CA VAL A 42 14.85 28.91 9.71
C VAL A 42 15.75 30.12 9.96
N PRO A 43 15.40 31.31 9.44
CA PRO A 43 16.17 32.51 9.74
C PRO A 43 16.09 32.88 11.22
N ASP A 44 17.20 33.34 11.81
CA ASP A 44 17.30 33.64 13.26
C ASP A 44 16.12 34.50 13.77
N TYR A 45 15.74 35.60 13.08
CA TYR A 45 14.59 36.47 13.46
C TYR A 45 13.18 35.82 13.37
N LEU A 46 13.11 34.57 12.95
CA LEU A 46 11.89 33.76 12.84
C LEU A 46 12.02 32.44 13.61
N ASP A 47 13.15 32.21 14.27
CA ASP A 47 13.46 31.00 15.01
C ASP A 47 13.52 31.29 16.52
N PRO A 48 12.44 31.00 17.25
CA PRO A 48 12.42 31.21 18.70
C PRO A 48 13.28 30.21 19.47
N ILE A 49 13.89 29.20 18.81
CA ILE A 49 14.65 28.13 19.45
C ILE A 49 15.93 27.82 18.64
N PRO A 50 17.04 28.58 18.86
CA PRO A 50 18.31 28.35 18.19
C PRO A 50 19.08 27.14 18.77
N ASP A 51 18.45 25.97 18.71
CA ASP A 51 19.00 24.67 19.10
C ASP A 51 18.89 23.71 17.92
N PRO A 52 20.03 23.23 17.38
CA PRO A 52 20.03 22.43 16.16
C PRO A 52 19.36 21.08 16.32
N SER A 53 18.99 20.66 17.54
CA SER A 53 18.31 19.39 17.81
C SER A 53 16.80 19.54 17.98
N ILE A 54 16.23 20.73 17.77
CA ILE A 54 14.82 21.05 17.95
C ILE A 54 14.27 21.74 16.69
N LEU A 55 13.02 21.48 16.34
CA LEU A 55 12.27 22.19 15.31
C LEU A 55 10.84 22.46 15.77
N LEU A 56 10.23 23.53 15.27
CA LEU A 56 8.79 23.74 15.39
C LEU A 56 8.03 22.80 14.45
N VAL A 57 7.06 22.06 14.99
CA VAL A 57 6.14 21.24 14.18
C VAL A 57 5.17 22.14 13.42
N ASN A 58 4.66 23.17 14.09
CA ASN A 58 3.75 24.16 13.52
C ASN A 58 3.98 25.52 14.21
N ASN A 59 3.14 26.52 13.92
CA ASN A 59 3.29 27.87 14.46
C ASN A 59 3.02 28.00 15.98
N ASP A 60 2.63 26.92 16.67
CA ASP A 60 2.60 26.87 18.13
C ASP A 60 3.98 26.45 18.66
N GLN A 61 4.64 27.38 19.35
CA GLN A 61 5.98 27.22 19.93
C GLN A 61 6.09 26.10 20.98
N GLN A 62 4.98 25.51 21.43
CA GLN A 62 4.99 24.37 22.35
C GLN A 62 4.96 23.02 21.62
N VAL A 63 4.68 23.02 20.31
CA VAL A 63 4.58 21.80 19.51
C VAL A 63 5.89 21.59 18.78
N LEU A 64 6.77 20.83 19.43
CA LEU A 64 8.16 20.65 19.02
C LEU A 64 8.43 19.25 18.48
N MET A 65 9.37 19.19 17.53
CA MET A 65 10.14 18.01 17.18
C MET A 65 11.52 18.14 17.82
N SER A 66 12.07 17.03 18.30
CA SER A 66 13.38 16.99 18.94
C SER A 66 14.10 15.67 18.65
N THR A 67 15.43 15.72 18.69
CA THR A 67 16.29 14.53 18.60
C THR A 67 17.32 14.52 19.74
N VAL A 68 18.31 13.63 19.67
CA VAL A 68 19.43 13.60 20.61
C VAL A 68 20.43 14.73 20.30
N PRO A 69 21.14 15.30 21.30
CA PRO A 69 22.05 16.44 21.08
C PRO A 69 23.24 16.20 20.14
N SER A 70 23.53 14.95 19.77
CA SER A 70 24.56 14.62 18.77
C SER A 70 24.06 14.73 17.33
N SER A 71 22.75 14.79 17.14
CA SER A 71 22.09 14.89 15.84
C SER A 71 21.56 16.31 15.64
N ARG A 72 21.29 16.64 14.39
CA ARG A 72 20.74 17.93 13.99
C ARG A 72 19.48 17.72 13.19
N LEU A 73 18.51 18.61 13.33
CA LEU A 73 17.29 18.66 12.55
C LEU A 73 17.31 19.92 11.68
N SER A 74 16.70 19.84 10.51
CA SER A 74 16.42 21.00 9.67
C SER A 74 15.15 20.78 8.86
N LEU A 75 14.59 21.87 8.31
CA LEU A 75 13.42 21.77 7.44
C LEU A 75 13.72 20.91 6.21
N GLY A 76 12.78 20.00 5.90
CA GLY A 76 12.80 19.26 4.64
C GLY A 76 12.50 20.16 3.45
N VAL A 77 12.69 19.64 2.23
CA VAL A 77 12.60 20.45 1.00
C VAL A 77 11.20 21.04 0.77
N SER A 78 10.16 20.29 1.06
CA SER A 78 8.76 20.73 0.96
C SER A 78 8.42 21.73 2.06
N ALA A 79 8.83 21.50 3.30
CA ALA A 79 8.68 22.44 4.40
C ALA A 79 9.39 23.78 4.10
N LEU A 80 10.64 23.72 3.64
CA LEU A 80 11.41 24.90 3.24
C LEU A 80 10.73 25.69 2.11
N GLN A 81 10.11 25.00 1.15
CA GLN A 81 9.37 25.64 0.06
C GLN A 81 8.06 26.30 0.51
N ARG A 82 7.41 25.79 1.58
CA ARG A 82 6.22 26.45 2.15
C ARG A 82 6.55 27.82 2.71
N GLY A 83 7.74 27.97 3.31
CA GLY A 83 8.20 29.23 3.87
C GLY A 83 7.39 29.73 5.07
N ASP A 84 6.71 28.82 5.77
CA ASP A 84 6.08 29.06 7.06
C ASP A 84 6.95 28.65 8.25
N HIS A 85 8.22 28.27 7.98
CA HIS A 85 9.28 28.08 8.97
C HIS A 85 8.96 27.05 10.05
N ASN A 86 8.24 25.99 9.68
CA ASN A 86 7.97 24.83 10.50
C ASN A 86 7.93 23.58 9.62
N ILE A 87 7.96 22.39 10.22
CA ILE A 87 8.01 21.14 9.45
C ILE A 87 6.65 20.65 8.97
N SER A 88 5.53 21.23 9.39
CA SER A 88 4.21 20.76 8.96
C SER A 88 3.97 21.09 7.48
N VAL A 89 3.54 20.08 6.73
CA VAL A 89 3.26 20.20 5.30
C VAL A 89 1.92 19.53 5.01
N PRO A 90 0.85 20.25 4.64
CA PRO A 90 -0.40 19.62 4.29
C PRO A 90 -0.27 18.88 2.93
N GLU A 91 -1.03 17.80 2.76
CA GLU A 91 -0.92 16.95 1.57
C GLU A 91 -1.26 17.72 0.27
N ASP A 92 -2.22 18.65 0.32
CA ASP A 92 -2.60 19.46 -0.84
C ASP A 92 -1.43 20.34 -1.34
N PHE A 93 -0.58 20.80 -0.42
CA PHE A 93 0.66 21.48 -0.77
C PHE A 93 1.63 20.53 -1.48
N LEU A 94 1.87 19.33 -0.94
CA LEU A 94 2.72 18.34 -1.62
C LEU A 94 2.22 18.03 -3.04
N VAL A 95 0.91 17.85 -3.19
CA VAL A 95 0.27 17.63 -4.50
C VAL A 95 0.48 18.81 -5.43
N SER A 96 0.42 20.04 -4.92
CA SER A 96 0.73 21.24 -5.72
C SER A 96 2.19 21.30 -6.20
N GLN A 97 3.11 20.63 -5.50
CA GLN A 97 4.52 20.48 -5.88
C GLN A 97 4.79 19.26 -6.78
N GLY A 98 3.76 18.49 -7.13
CA GLY A 98 3.86 17.34 -8.05
C GLY A 98 3.95 15.97 -7.36
N VAL A 99 3.89 15.92 -6.03
CA VAL A 99 3.75 14.65 -5.30
C VAL A 99 2.40 14.01 -5.62
N THR A 100 2.38 12.70 -5.80
CA THR A 100 1.10 11.98 -5.99
C THR A 100 0.42 11.82 -4.63
N ALA A 101 -0.86 12.20 -4.54
CA ALA A 101 -1.67 12.03 -3.33
C ALA A 101 -1.78 10.55 -2.92
N ASP A 102 -1.81 10.30 -1.61
CA ASP A 102 -2.02 8.97 -1.03
C ASP A 102 -3.51 8.65 -0.96
N MET A 103 -4.17 8.49 -2.11
CA MET A 103 -5.64 8.42 -2.21
C MET A 103 -6.36 7.37 -1.34
N GLY A 104 -5.63 6.40 -0.78
CA GLY A 104 -6.17 5.41 0.16
C GLY A 104 -6.16 5.87 1.62
N TYR A 105 -5.60 7.04 1.90
CA TYR A 105 -5.29 7.52 3.25
C TYR A 105 -5.62 9.00 3.40
N ASP A 106 -6.04 9.38 4.60
CA ASP A 106 -6.16 10.76 5.04
C ASP A 106 -5.13 11.05 6.14
N PHE A 107 -4.61 12.28 6.20
CA PHE A 107 -3.69 12.75 7.24
C PHE A 107 -4.40 13.70 8.23
N PRO A 108 -5.21 13.19 9.17
CA PRO A 108 -6.07 14.02 10.02
C PRO A 108 -5.33 14.76 11.14
N VAL A 109 -4.07 14.37 11.42
CA VAL A 109 -3.29 14.94 12.52
C VAL A 109 -2.13 15.75 11.98
N ASP A 110 -1.18 15.08 11.33
CA ASP A 110 0.01 15.72 10.82
C ASP A 110 0.55 15.03 9.57
N LEU A 111 1.29 15.83 8.82
CA LEU A 111 2.21 15.41 7.80
C LEU A 111 3.38 16.37 7.93
N VAL A 112 4.57 15.84 8.14
CA VAL A 112 5.79 16.58 8.45
C VAL A 112 6.86 16.32 7.40
N ASP A 113 7.73 17.30 7.20
CA ASP A 113 8.88 17.20 6.31
C ASP A 113 10.13 17.80 6.96
N PHE A 114 11.08 16.94 7.30
CA PHE A 114 12.31 17.28 8.02
C PHE A 114 13.51 16.49 7.48
N VAL A 115 14.70 16.93 7.87
CA VAL A 115 15.97 16.26 7.61
C VAL A 115 16.70 16.06 8.93
N ALA A 116 17.30 14.88 9.15
CA ALA A 116 18.15 14.63 10.30
C ALA A 116 19.59 14.31 9.88
N THR A 117 20.57 14.98 10.50
CA THR A 117 22.01 14.83 10.20
C THR A 117 22.85 14.75 11.46
N GLY A 118 24.17 14.64 11.29
CA GLY A 118 25.15 14.74 12.40
C GLY A 118 25.66 13.40 12.91
N ALA A 119 25.17 12.28 12.37
CA ALA A 119 25.66 10.94 12.68
C ALA A 119 26.41 10.29 11.50
N GLU A 120 26.89 9.07 11.71
CA GLU A 120 27.55 8.27 10.68
C GLU A 120 26.54 7.66 9.69
N SER A 121 27.03 7.25 8.52
CA SER A 121 26.25 6.54 7.50
C SER A 121 25.63 5.26 8.07
N GLY A 122 24.33 5.06 7.86
CA GLY A 122 23.57 3.92 8.39
C GLY A 122 23.11 4.10 9.84
N TYR A 123 23.22 5.30 10.40
CA TYR A 123 22.73 5.58 11.75
C TYR A 123 21.21 5.62 11.80
N SER A 124 20.63 5.06 12.87
CA SER A 124 19.21 5.21 13.17
C SER A 124 18.97 6.46 14.01
N TYR A 125 18.34 7.48 13.43
CA TYR A 125 18.04 8.74 14.10
C TYR A 125 16.83 8.59 15.04
N PRO A 126 16.99 8.81 16.36
CA PRO A 126 15.86 8.85 17.28
C PRO A 126 15.23 10.25 17.27
N ILE A 127 13.97 10.33 16.84
CA ILE A 127 13.21 11.58 16.70
C ILE A 127 11.94 11.47 17.55
N VAL A 128 11.60 12.54 18.25
CA VAL A 128 10.35 12.65 18.99
C VAL A 128 9.66 13.92 18.56
N TYR A 129 8.36 13.86 18.30
CA TYR A 129 7.61 15.09 18.11
C TYR A 129 6.20 15.03 18.71
N SER A 130 5.74 16.22 19.12
CA SER A 130 4.45 16.46 19.76
C SER A 130 3.35 16.66 18.73
N LEU A 131 2.17 16.10 19.00
CA LEU A 131 0.96 16.37 18.23
C LEU A 131 0.16 17.55 18.83
N GLY A 132 0.68 18.19 19.87
CA GLY A 132 0.02 19.28 20.59
C GLY A 132 -1.26 18.83 21.28
N GLU A 133 -2.37 19.51 20.99
CA GLU A 133 -3.71 19.14 21.45
C GLU A 133 -4.33 17.98 20.67
N ASN A 134 -3.75 17.62 19.51
CA ASN A 134 -4.21 16.47 18.74
C ASN A 134 -3.76 15.16 19.39
N VAL A 135 -4.44 14.08 19.03
CA VAL A 135 -4.11 12.72 19.48
C VAL A 135 -4.11 11.78 18.30
N ILE A 136 -3.35 10.70 18.41
CA ILE A 136 -3.33 9.61 17.45
C ILE A 136 -4.76 9.02 17.33
N PRO A 137 -5.34 8.96 16.12
CA PRO A 137 -6.66 8.39 15.90
C PRO A 137 -6.65 6.86 16.01
N GLU A 138 -7.84 6.25 16.11
CA GLU A 138 -7.95 4.79 16.01
C GLU A 138 -7.52 4.28 14.64
N ASN A 139 -6.86 3.12 14.62
CA ASN A 139 -6.36 2.47 13.39
C ASN A 139 -5.41 3.36 12.56
N ALA A 140 -4.70 4.29 13.21
CA ALA A 140 -3.65 5.06 12.59
C ALA A 140 -2.52 4.16 12.08
N THR A 141 -1.94 4.55 10.95
CA THR A 141 -0.69 4.01 10.40
C THR A 141 0.27 5.16 10.15
N TYR A 142 1.56 4.86 10.12
CA TYR A 142 2.58 5.84 9.76
C TYR A 142 2.90 5.67 8.27
N ARG A 143 2.72 6.73 7.49
CA ARG A 143 2.92 6.72 6.03
C ARG A 143 4.18 7.50 5.68
N LYS A 144 4.97 6.94 4.77
CA LYS A 144 6.26 7.50 4.34
C LYS A 144 6.22 7.80 2.84
N TYR A 145 6.64 9.00 2.45
CA TYR A 145 6.89 9.30 1.05
C TYR A 145 8.34 8.96 0.68
N MET A 146 8.52 8.13 -0.35
CA MET A 146 9.82 7.61 -0.81
C MET A 146 10.21 8.17 -2.20
N GLY A 147 9.75 9.39 -2.50
CA GLY A 147 9.98 10.05 -3.79
C GLY A 147 9.11 9.50 -4.93
N ASP A 148 9.14 10.17 -6.08
CA ASP A 148 8.21 9.94 -7.20
C ASP A 148 8.25 8.52 -7.78
N ASN A 149 9.37 7.81 -7.62
CA ASN A 149 9.55 6.45 -8.14
C ASN A 149 8.82 5.40 -7.30
N LEU A 150 8.76 5.60 -5.98
CA LEU A 150 8.23 4.63 -5.03
C LEU A 150 6.89 5.08 -4.42
N GLY A 151 6.64 6.38 -4.38
CA GLY A 151 5.42 6.99 -3.86
C GLY A 151 5.27 6.82 -2.34
N TRP A 152 4.02 6.89 -1.89
CA TRP A 152 3.64 6.64 -0.52
C TRP A 152 3.66 5.14 -0.18
N GLN A 153 4.24 4.81 0.97
CA GLN A 153 4.35 3.45 1.49
C GLN A 153 3.99 3.40 2.97
N ASP A 154 3.67 2.21 3.46
CA ASP A 154 3.61 1.98 4.89
C ASP A 154 5.03 2.05 5.46
N PHE A 155 5.18 2.65 6.63
CA PHE A 155 6.44 2.63 7.34
C PHE A 155 6.87 1.18 7.61
N VAL A 156 8.13 0.86 7.28
CA VAL A 156 8.70 -0.47 7.44
C VAL A 156 9.35 -0.56 8.82
N GLU A 157 8.76 -1.33 9.74
CA GLU A 157 9.34 -1.58 11.06
C GLU A 157 10.27 -2.82 11.04
N ASP A 158 11.47 -2.67 11.61
CA ASP A 158 12.46 -3.74 11.75
C ASP A 158 13.39 -3.49 12.96
N SER A 159 14.64 -4.01 12.93
CA SER A 159 15.58 -3.81 14.04
C SER A 159 16.22 -2.43 14.10
N ALA A 160 16.16 -1.65 13.02
CA ALA A 160 16.73 -0.31 12.90
C ALA A 160 15.66 0.79 12.75
N ASN A 161 14.44 0.38 12.40
CA ASN A 161 13.30 1.24 12.14
C ASN A 161 12.14 0.93 13.10
N GLU A 162 11.67 1.92 13.85
CA GLU A 162 10.64 1.73 14.86
C GLU A 162 9.71 2.94 14.96
N VAL A 163 8.41 2.69 15.10
CA VAL A 163 7.42 3.70 15.49
C VAL A 163 6.89 3.36 16.87
N ARG A 164 6.90 4.34 17.78
CA ARG A 164 6.33 4.19 19.12
C ARG A 164 5.53 5.44 19.51
N SER A 165 4.71 5.31 20.55
CA SER A 165 3.92 6.44 21.04
C SER A 165 3.70 6.43 22.55
N THR A 166 3.46 7.62 23.11
CA THR A 166 3.11 7.79 24.53
C THR A 166 2.32 9.08 24.77
N TYR A 167 1.94 9.33 26.02
CA TYR A 167 1.35 10.60 26.42
C TYR A 167 2.44 11.63 26.74
N ALA A 168 2.18 12.89 26.42
CA ALA A 168 2.96 14.00 26.93
C ALA A 168 2.95 14.03 28.46
N GLU A 169 4.11 14.26 29.06
CA GLU A 169 4.29 14.45 30.49
C GLU A 169 4.45 15.96 30.76
N GLN A 170 3.51 16.54 31.54
CA GLN A 170 3.52 17.98 31.86
C GLN A 170 3.51 18.89 30.62
N GLY A 171 2.89 18.42 29.52
CA GLY A 171 2.76 19.17 28.27
C GLY A 171 3.89 18.93 27.26
N ALA A 172 4.93 18.17 27.61
CA ALA A 172 6.04 17.87 26.71
C ALA A 172 6.19 16.36 26.48
N CYS A 173 6.67 15.99 25.30
CA CYS A 173 6.98 14.59 25.02
C CYS A 173 8.22 14.13 25.78
N PRO A 174 8.26 12.87 26.25
CA PRO A 174 9.48 12.31 26.82
C PRO A 174 10.63 12.36 25.80
N ALA A 175 11.85 12.59 26.27
CA ALA A 175 13.03 12.71 25.40
C ALA A 175 13.21 11.49 24.49
N ALA A 176 13.88 11.67 23.35
CA ALA A 176 14.15 10.61 22.38
C ALA A 176 14.95 9.42 22.95
N SER A 177 15.67 9.61 24.06
CA SER A 177 16.38 8.54 24.77
C SER A 177 15.54 7.83 25.83
N ALA A 178 14.25 8.18 25.99
CA ALA A 178 13.40 7.63 27.03
C ALA A 178 12.80 6.28 26.61
N ASP A 179 12.65 5.38 27.59
CA ASP A 179 12.11 4.04 27.38
C ASP A 179 10.59 3.94 27.60
N ASN A 180 9.91 5.03 27.97
CA ASN A 180 8.48 5.07 28.31
C ASN A 180 7.53 5.21 27.11
N TYR A 181 7.97 4.74 25.94
CA TYR A 181 7.17 4.66 24.72
C TYR A 181 6.62 3.25 24.51
N ASN A 182 5.37 3.17 24.03
CA ASN A 182 4.74 1.90 23.68
C ASN A 182 4.93 1.63 22.18
N ALA A 183 5.20 0.39 21.81
CA ALA A 183 5.34 0.00 20.41
C ALA A 183 4.08 0.36 19.60
N GLY A 184 4.30 0.94 18.41
CA GLY A 184 3.26 1.38 17.49
C GLY A 184 2.57 2.70 17.86
N LEU A 185 1.69 3.14 16.95
CA LEU A 185 0.79 4.27 17.14
C LEU A 185 -0.44 3.83 17.96
N VAL A 186 -0.47 4.19 19.24
CA VAL A 186 -1.56 3.86 20.15
C VAL A 186 -2.55 5.02 20.19
N ALA A 187 -3.82 4.73 19.90
CA ALA A 187 -4.87 5.75 19.87
C ALA A 187 -4.96 6.54 21.20
N GLY A 188 -5.09 7.86 21.10
CA GLY A 188 -5.16 8.77 22.24
C GLY A 188 -3.83 9.32 22.73
N HIS A 189 -2.69 8.70 22.37
CA HIS A 189 -1.36 9.27 22.63
C HIS A 189 -1.16 10.55 21.79
N ASN A 190 -0.29 11.45 22.26
CA ASN A 190 0.02 12.71 21.57
C ASN A 190 1.53 12.96 21.41
N CYS A 191 2.34 11.95 21.68
CA CYS A 191 3.78 11.95 21.43
C CYS A 191 4.14 10.76 20.57
N VAL A 192 4.84 11.04 19.47
CA VAL A 192 5.35 10.03 18.54
C VAL A 192 6.87 9.97 18.69
N PHE A 193 7.39 8.75 18.73
CA PHE A 193 8.81 8.46 18.62
C PHE A 193 9.04 7.70 17.33
N LEU A 194 10.07 8.10 16.60
CA LEU A 194 10.57 7.44 15.40
C LEU A 194 12.04 7.07 15.63
N SER A 195 12.41 5.87 15.24
CA SER A 195 13.80 5.50 14.93
C SER A 195 13.84 5.20 13.45
N ILE A 196 14.65 5.94 12.69
CA ILE A 196 14.73 5.77 11.23
C ILE A 196 16.18 5.63 10.80
N GLU A 197 16.49 4.55 10.09
CA GLU A 197 17.82 4.25 9.55
C GLU A 197 18.12 5.08 8.29
N ASP A 198 19.21 5.85 8.32
CA ASP A 198 19.80 6.53 7.14
C ASP A 198 20.24 5.51 6.07
N GLY A 199 19.70 5.65 4.86
CA GLY A 199 19.79 4.68 3.77
C GLY A 199 18.91 3.44 3.91
N GLY A 200 18.06 3.38 4.94
CA GLY A 200 17.13 2.30 5.20
C GLY A 200 15.85 2.37 4.35
N PRO A 201 14.89 1.46 4.59
CA PRO A 201 13.63 1.40 3.84
C PRO A 201 12.70 2.61 4.06
N ASN A 202 12.97 3.43 5.09
CA ASN A 202 12.18 4.63 5.42
C ASN A 202 12.99 5.92 5.27
N ASP A 203 14.10 5.89 4.54
CA ASP A 203 14.84 7.11 4.17
C ASP A 203 14.50 7.50 2.73
N ALA A 204 13.94 8.70 2.51
CA ALA A 204 13.33 9.05 1.22
C ALA A 204 14.30 9.04 0.04
N ASP A 205 15.59 9.30 0.27
CA ASP A 205 16.61 9.22 -0.78
C ASP A 205 17.23 7.82 -0.92
N GLY A 206 17.06 6.96 0.11
CA GLY A 206 17.57 5.59 0.16
C GLY A 206 19.10 5.48 0.22
N GLU A 207 19.82 6.55 0.53
CA GLU A 207 21.29 6.59 0.51
C GLU A 207 21.87 6.75 1.91
N ALA A 208 22.61 5.75 2.40
CA ALA A 208 23.27 5.82 3.71
C ALA A 208 24.44 6.82 3.67
N ASN A 209 24.17 8.09 3.94
CA ASN A 209 25.12 9.18 3.75
C ASN A 209 25.29 10.07 5.00
N GLY A 210 24.66 9.68 6.11
CA GLY A 210 24.58 10.45 7.34
C GLY A 210 23.47 11.50 7.31
N THR A 211 22.53 11.40 6.37
CA THR A 211 21.40 12.33 6.20
C THR A 211 20.13 11.53 5.98
N LEU A 212 19.25 11.55 6.98
CA LEU A 212 17.89 11.05 6.83
C LEU A 212 17.02 12.12 6.19
N VAL A 213 16.31 11.78 5.11
CA VAL A 213 15.32 12.64 4.45
C VAL A 213 13.91 12.12 4.71
N ASP A 214 13.09 12.91 5.40
CA ASP A 214 11.77 12.47 5.84
C ASP A 214 10.65 13.46 5.52
N PRO A 215 9.86 13.18 4.46
CA PRO A 215 8.44 13.49 4.49
C PRO A 215 7.63 12.25 4.92
N SER A 216 6.82 12.40 5.97
CA SER A 216 5.98 11.33 6.52
C SER A 216 4.83 11.89 7.36
N GLY A 217 3.90 11.05 7.79
CA GLY A 217 2.89 11.48 8.75
C GLY A 217 1.95 10.39 9.21
N ILE A 218 1.10 10.76 10.15
CA ILE A 218 0.10 9.88 10.74
C ILE A 218 -1.15 9.90 9.87
N ALA A 219 -1.47 8.74 9.31
CA ALA A 219 -2.60 8.59 8.43
C ALA A 219 -3.64 7.59 8.96
N VAL A 220 -4.87 7.74 8.50
CA VAL A 220 -5.93 6.73 8.64
C VAL A 220 -6.40 6.33 7.26
N LYS A 221 -6.88 5.09 7.12
CA LYS A 221 -7.43 4.64 5.84
C LYS A 221 -8.63 5.49 5.45
N TYR A 222 -8.58 6.08 4.27
CA TYR A 222 -9.74 6.66 3.62
C TYR A 222 -10.61 5.53 3.07
N VAL A 223 -11.86 5.46 3.53
CA VAL A 223 -12.86 4.47 3.10
C VAL A 223 -14.06 5.22 2.55
N GLY A 224 -14.09 5.43 1.24
CA GLY A 224 -15.20 6.11 0.57
C GLY A 224 -16.46 5.25 0.44
N THR A 225 -17.56 5.88 0.01
CA THR A 225 -18.83 5.18 -0.29
C THR A 225 -18.86 4.77 -1.77
N PRO A 226 -18.94 3.46 -2.10
CA PRO A 226 -18.94 3.02 -3.49
C PRO A 226 -20.24 3.39 -4.21
N SER A 227 -20.13 3.76 -5.49
CA SER A 227 -21.26 4.16 -6.33
C SER A 227 -21.47 3.27 -7.56
N LEU A 228 -22.65 3.42 -8.18
CA LEU A 228 -22.98 2.76 -9.45
C LEU A 228 -22.19 3.30 -10.67
N ASN A 229 -21.35 4.34 -10.49
CA ASN A 229 -20.41 4.77 -11.52
C ASN A 229 -19.21 3.82 -11.65
N SER A 230 -19.03 2.91 -10.68
CA SER A 230 -18.01 1.86 -10.70
C SER A 230 -18.18 0.91 -11.90
N LEU A 231 -17.09 0.30 -12.35
CA LEU A 231 -17.02 -0.48 -13.58
C LEU A 231 -16.63 -1.94 -13.31
N VAL A 232 -17.20 -2.88 -14.09
CA VAL A 232 -16.80 -4.29 -14.10
C VAL A 232 -16.46 -4.69 -15.54
N ILE A 233 -15.21 -5.05 -15.77
CA ILE A 233 -14.64 -5.33 -17.09
C ILE A 233 -14.10 -6.76 -17.11
N LEU A 234 -14.45 -7.52 -18.15
CA LEU A 234 -13.86 -8.82 -18.43
C LEU A 234 -12.77 -8.64 -19.50
N ASN A 235 -11.57 -9.15 -19.26
CA ASN A 235 -10.50 -9.06 -20.26
C ASN A 235 -10.83 -9.85 -21.53
N ASP A 236 -11.49 -10.99 -21.35
CA ASP A 236 -12.11 -11.80 -22.39
C ASP A 236 -13.52 -12.17 -21.94
N ASP A 237 -14.49 -11.94 -22.82
CA ASP A 237 -15.91 -12.22 -22.66
C ASP A 237 -16.38 -13.42 -23.51
N ASN A 238 -15.45 -14.13 -24.17
CA ASN A 238 -15.71 -15.29 -25.02
C ASN A 238 -14.80 -16.47 -24.64
N LEU A 239 -15.27 -17.35 -23.77
CA LEU A 239 -14.49 -18.48 -23.25
C LEU A 239 -15.05 -19.84 -23.70
N MET A 240 -14.19 -20.86 -23.69
CA MET A 240 -14.59 -22.24 -23.88
C MET A 240 -14.99 -22.88 -22.55
N ALA A 241 -16.16 -23.50 -22.49
CA ALA A 241 -16.62 -24.24 -21.32
C ALA A 241 -15.93 -25.62 -21.21
N ASP A 242 -14.60 -25.63 -21.07
CA ASP A 242 -13.78 -26.84 -20.98
C ASP A 242 -13.34 -27.18 -19.54
N GLY A 243 -13.72 -26.36 -18.56
CA GLY A 243 -13.35 -26.52 -17.15
C GLY A 243 -11.97 -25.97 -16.80
N THR A 244 -11.25 -25.37 -17.76
CA THR A 244 -9.88 -24.89 -17.60
C THR A 244 -9.65 -23.48 -18.15
N ASP A 245 -10.51 -23.00 -19.05
CA ASP A 245 -10.40 -21.67 -19.63
C ASP A 245 -10.65 -20.57 -18.59
N THR A 246 -9.97 -19.43 -18.78
CA THR A 246 -9.90 -18.39 -17.75
C THR A 246 -9.90 -16.98 -18.33
N THR A 247 -10.48 -16.05 -17.59
CA THR A 247 -10.40 -14.61 -17.86
C THR A 247 -10.11 -13.83 -16.58
N THR A 248 -9.65 -12.60 -16.72
CA THR A 248 -9.47 -11.69 -15.57
C THR A 248 -10.67 -10.76 -15.50
N ILE A 249 -11.27 -10.69 -14.32
CA ILE A 249 -12.26 -9.68 -13.96
C ILE A 249 -11.48 -8.48 -13.40
N THR A 250 -11.67 -7.31 -13.99
CA THR A 250 -11.20 -6.03 -13.47
C THR A 250 -12.39 -5.23 -12.96
N VAL A 251 -12.33 -4.77 -11.72
CA VAL A 251 -13.31 -3.85 -11.13
C VAL A 251 -12.61 -2.53 -10.88
N ILE A 252 -13.21 -1.41 -11.29
CA ILE A 252 -12.72 -0.07 -10.98
C ILE A 252 -13.77 0.60 -10.12
N VAL A 253 -13.45 0.90 -8.87
CA VAL A 253 -14.40 1.42 -7.89
C VAL A 253 -14.30 2.93 -7.81
N TYR A 254 -15.45 3.59 -7.84
CA TYR A 254 -15.61 5.04 -7.74
C TYR A 254 -16.67 5.40 -6.69
N ASP A 255 -16.55 6.59 -6.12
CA ASP A 255 -17.67 7.27 -5.45
C ASP A 255 -18.61 7.97 -6.47
N ASP A 256 -19.59 8.75 -5.99
CA ASP A 256 -20.53 9.47 -6.85
C ASP A 256 -19.87 10.62 -7.63
N GLN A 257 -18.68 11.06 -7.21
CA GLN A 257 -17.89 12.15 -7.76
C GLN A 257 -16.79 11.66 -8.71
N LEU A 258 -16.74 10.35 -8.98
CA LEU A 258 -15.73 9.68 -9.81
C LEU A 258 -14.32 9.70 -9.20
N VAL A 259 -14.22 9.82 -7.88
CA VAL A 259 -12.96 9.61 -7.15
C VAL A 259 -12.74 8.11 -6.99
N PRO A 260 -11.58 7.56 -7.40
CA PRO A 260 -11.29 6.14 -7.24
C PRO A 260 -11.19 5.75 -5.77
N LEU A 261 -11.76 4.60 -5.39
CA LEU A 261 -11.81 4.16 -3.99
C LEU A 261 -10.95 2.92 -3.74
N GLN A 262 -10.07 3.01 -2.75
CA GLN A 262 -9.27 1.92 -2.20
C GLN A 262 -9.96 1.28 -0.99
N HIS A 263 -9.38 0.21 -0.45
CA HIS A 263 -9.84 -0.47 0.77
C HIS A 263 -11.25 -1.06 0.71
N MET A 264 -11.73 -1.39 -0.49
CA MET A 264 -13.03 -2.01 -0.72
C MET A 264 -12.93 -3.54 -0.68
N ASN A 265 -13.93 -4.18 -0.08
CA ASN A 265 -14.11 -5.62 -0.16
C ASN A 265 -14.92 -5.98 -1.41
N ILE A 266 -14.31 -6.73 -2.33
CA ILE A 266 -14.92 -7.07 -3.63
C ILE A 266 -15.23 -8.57 -3.67
N THR A 267 -16.49 -8.91 -3.90
CA THR A 267 -16.93 -10.31 -4.05
C THR A 267 -17.55 -10.56 -5.43
N GLY A 268 -17.00 -11.52 -6.17
CA GLY A 268 -17.53 -11.94 -7.45
C GLY A 268 -18.48 -13.14 -7.33
N LEU A 269 -19.59 -13.10 -8.05
CA LEU A 269 -20.61 -14.14 -8.07
C LEU A 269 -20.91 -14.54 -9.53
N SER A 270 -20.84 -15.83 -9.80
CA SER A 270 -21.13 -16.41 -11.11
C SER A 270 -22.26 -17.41 -11.01
N ASP A 271 -23.24 -17.29 -11.91
CA ASP A 271 -24.35 -18.25 -12.04
C ASP A 271 -23.96 -19.46 -12.94
N PHE A 272 -22.75 -19.48 -13.50
CA PHE A 272 -22.26 -20.57 -14.34
C PHE A 272 -21.85 -21.80 -13.51
N PRO A 273 -22.44 -22.99 -13.74
CA PRO A 273 -22.10 -24.17 -12.96
C PRO A 273 -20.61 -24.56 -13.06
N GLY A 274 -19.96 -24.73 -11.91
CA GLY A 274 -18.56 -25.15 -11.81
C GLY A 274 -17.54 -24.05 -12.09
N SER A 275 -17.95 -22.80 -12.30
CA SER A 275 -17.02 -21.68 -12.36
C SER A 275 -16.52 -21.29 -10.97
N VAL A 276 -15.27 -20.84 -10.90
CA VAL A 276 -14.63 -20.36 -9.66
C VAL A 276 -14.04 -18.97 -9.92
N ILE A 277 -14.36 -18.01 -9.06
CA ILE A 277 -13.76 -16.68 -9.04
C ILE A 277 -12.79 -16.66 -7.85
N GLY A 278 -11.53 -16.32 -8.09
CA GLY A 278 -10.55 -16.11 -7.02
C GLY A 278 -10.80 -14.83 -6.24
N ASP A 279 -10.00 -14.62 -5.19
CA ASP A 279 -10.08 -13.39 -4.41
C ASP A 279 -9.67 -12.18 -5.26
N PHE A 280 -10.36 -11.06 -5.03
CA PHE A 280 -9.98 -9.80 -5.65
C PHE A 280 -8.77 -9.22 -4.93
N VAL A 281 -7.76 -8.85 -5.71
CA VAL A 281 -6.56 -8.18 -5.22
C VAL A 281 -6.62 -6.73 -5.67
N GLU A 282 -6.60 -5.83 -4.70
CA GLU A 282 -6.42 -4.40 -4.95
C GLU A 282 -5.08 -4.14 -5.66
N GLN A 283 -5.11 -3.31 -6.69
CA GLN A 283 -3.94 -2.90 -7.45
C GLN A 283 -3.62 -1.46 -7.05
N ASP A 284 -3.84 -0.51 -7.95
CA ASP A 284 -3.66 0.91 -7.73
C ASP A 284 -4.95 1.66 -8.05
N ARG A 285 -5.13 2.83 -7.44
CA ARG A 285 -6.18 3.80 -7.81
C ARG A 285 -7.58 3.18 -7.90
N GLY A 286 -7.96 2.39 -6.88
CA GLY A 286 -9.28 1.76 -6.77
C GLY A 286 -9.57 0.67 -7.82
N ARG A 287 -8.53 0.11 -8.45
CA ARG A 287 -8.64 -1.01 -9.37
C ARG A 287 -8.42 -2.33 -8.62
N TYR A 288 -9.31 -3.29 -8.83
CA TYR A 288 -9.28 -4.63 -8.24
C TYR A 288 -9.30 -5.68 -9.33
N THR A 289 -8.54 -6.77 -9.16
CA THR A 289 -8.52 -7.85 -10.15
C THR A 289 -8.71 -9.22 -9.52
N ALA A 290 -9.48 -10.09 -10.19
CA ALA A 290 -9.65 -11.49 -9.82
C ALA A 290 -9.62 -12.39 -11.05
N LYS A 291 -9.19 -13.63 -10.87
CA LYS A 291 -9.22 -14.64 -11.94
C LYS A 291 -10.53 -15.42 -11.90
N LEU A 292 -11.24 -15.47 -13.02
CA LEU A 292 -12.35 -16.39 -13.26
C LEU A 292 -11.85 -17.62 -14.01
N THR A 293 -12.14 -18.81 -13.49
CA THR A 293 -11.96 -20.09 -14.19
C THR A 293 -13.35 -20.66 -14.49
N VAL A 294 -13.67 -20.93 -15.75
CA VAL A 294 -15.01 -21.39 -16.14
C VAL A 294 -15.17 -22.90 -15.99
N GLY A 295 -16.42 -23.35 -15.79
CA GLY A 295 -16.74 -24.77 -15.71
C GLY A 295 -16.90 -25.44 -17.09
N GLY A 296 -17.44 -26.65 -17.09
CA GLY A 296 -17.69 -27.44 -18.32
C GLY A 296 -19.05 -27.18 -18.99
N VAL A 297 -19.80 -26.17 -18.54
CA VAL A 297 -21.18 -25.92 -19.00
C VAL A 297 -21.24 -24.66 -19.85
N ALA A 298 -21.60 -24.82 -21.12
CA ALA A 298 -21.84 -23.72 -22.04
C ALA A 298 -23.08 -22.91 -21.63
N GLY A 299 -23.07 -21.62 -21.93
CA GLY A 299 -24.14 -20.73 -21.51
C GLY A 299 -23.77 -19.27 -21.75
N SER A 300 -24.62 -18.38 -21.27
CA SER A 300 -24.29 -16.96 -21.28
C SER A 300 -25.04 -16.18 -20.21
N GLY A 301 -24.38 -15.16 -19.67
CA GLY A 301 -24.85 -14.33 -18.56
C GLY A 301 -23.74 -13.40 -18.08
N PRO A 302 -24.08 -12.40 -17.25
CA PRO A 302 -23.10 -11.52 -16.64
C PRO A 302 -22.45 -12.17 -15.42
N ILE A 303 -21.34 -11.60 -14.97
CA ILE A 303 -20.80 -11.79 -13.63
C ILE A 303 -21.38 -10.70 -12.73
N LYS A 304 -21.86 -11.08 -11.55
CA LYS A 304 -22.29 -10.13 -10.52
C LYS A 304 -21.09 -9.81 -9.63
N VAL A 305 -20.92 -8.55 -9.28
CA VAL A 305 -19.86 -8.09 -8.37
C VAL A 305 -20.50 -7.30 -7.26
N VAL A 306 -20.22 -7.66 -6.01
CA VAL A 306 -20.58 -6.88 -4.82
C VAL A 306 -19.36 -6.08 -4.39
N ILE A 307 -19.54 -4.78 -4.22
CA ILE A 307 -18.53 -3.86 -3.70
C ILE A 307 -19.04 -3.41 -2.34
N ASP A 308 -18.26 -3.64 -1.29
CA ASP A 308 -18.64 -3.42 0.11
C ASP A 308 -17.53 -2.67 0.85
N ASN A 309 -17.88 -1.60 1.54
CA ASN A 309 -16.95 -0.83 2.37
C ASN A 309 -17.10 -1.11 3.89
N GLY A 310 -17.95 -2.06 4.27
CA GLY A 310 -18.28 -2.42 5.65
C GLY A 310 -19.55 -1.76 6.19
N GLU A 311 -19.97 -0.63 5.60
CA GLU A 311 -21.19 0.08 5.96
C GLU A 311 -22.25 0.03 4.85
N VAL A 312 -21.80 0.17 3.60
CA VAL A 312 -22.60 0.23 2.39
C VAL A 312 -22.06 -0.78 1.38
N ALA A 313 -22.98 -1.55 0.79
CA ALA A 313 -22.68 -2.47 -0.29
C ALA A 313 -23.53 -2.16 -1.52
N ILE A 314 -22.90 -2.15 -2.69
CA ILE A 314 -23.57 -2.03 -4.00
C ILE A 314 -23.33 -3.30 -4.82
N THR A 315 -24.20 -3.58 -5.78
CA THR A 315 -24.04 -4.69 -6.72
C THR A 315 -24.01 -4.19 -8.15
N LEU A 316 -22.96 -4.59 -8.87
CA LEU A 316 -22.78 -4.36 -10.29
C LEU A 316 -22.89 -5.65 -11.08
N ILE A 317 -23.09 -5.50 -12.39
CA ILE A 317 -23.05 -6.60 -13.34
C ILE A 317 -22.05 -6.25 -14.45
N SER A 318 -21.28 -7.23 -14.88
CA SER A 318 -20.41 -7.09 -16.05
C SER A 318 -21.23 -7.07 -17.35
N GLU A 319 -20.54 -6.75 -18.44
CA GLU A 319 -20.99 -7.16 -19.77
C GLU A 319 -21.16 -8.69 -19.85
N LYS A 320 -21.87 -9.13 -20.88
CA LYS A 320 -22.28 -10.52 -21.05
C LYS A 320 -21.08 -11.44 -21.38
N LEU A 321 -20.81 -12.42 -20.52
CA LEU A 321 -19.86 -13.51 -20.78
C LEU A 321 -20.53 -14.61 -21.63
N LEU A 322 -19.86 -15.05 -22.67
CA LEU A 322 -20.27 -16.14 -23.57
C LEU A 322 -19.37 -17.35 -23.33
N LEU A 323 -19.98 -18.49 -22.96
CA LEU A 323 -19.29 -19.77 -22.79
C LEU A 323 -19.68 -20.73 -23.91
N TYR A 324 -18.74 -21.05 -24.79
CA TYR A 324 -18.93 -21.96 -25.90
C TYR A 324 -18.79 -23.42 -25.44
N ALA A 325 -19.61 -24.31 -26.01
CA ALA A 325 -19.45 -25.73 -25.77
C ALA A 325 -18.19 -26.25 -26.45
N VAL A 326 -17.45 -27.14 -25.77
CA VAL A 326 -16.31 -27.84 -26.36
C VAL A 326 -16.77 -28.58 -27.62
N PRO A 327 -16.15 -28.31 -28.79
CA PRO A 327 -16.53 -29.00 -30.02
C PRO A 327 -16.36 -30.51 -29.83
N VAL A 328 -17.46 -31.26 -29.87
CA VAL A 328 -17.39 -32.72 -29.94
C VAL A 328 -16.81 -33.07 -31.31
N ALA A 329 -15.64 -33.70 -31.34
CA ALA A 329 -15.07 -34.21 -32.57
C ALA A 329 -16.12 -35.09 -33.26
N LYS A 330 -16.58 -34.68 -34.46
CA LYS A 330 -17.36 -35.56 -35.33
C LYS A 330 -16.47 -36.77 -35.62
N VAL A 331 -16.72 -37.87 -34.93
CA VAL A 331 -16.28 -39.17 -35.42
C VAL A 331 -17.05 -39.37 -36.71
N SER A 332 -16.39 -39.18 -37.85
CA SER A 332 -16.93 -39.62 -39.12
C SER A 332 -17.18 -41.11 -38.96
N SER A 333 -18.44 -41.53 -38.81
CA SER A 333 -18.81 -42.93 -39.00
C SER A 333 -18.67 -43.24 -40.50
N GLY A 334 -17.44 -43.26 -40.99
CA GLY A 334 -17.09 -43.87 -42.25
C GLY A 334 -17.26 -45.36 -42.06
N GLY A 335 -18.43 -45.88 -42.42
CA GLY A 335 -18.66 -47.30 -42.60
C GLY A 335 -17.73 -47.81 -43.69
N GLY A 336 -16.52 -48.21 -43.31
CA GLY A 336 -15.56 -48.90 -44.14
C GLY A 336 -15.40 -50.31 -43.61
N CYS A 337 -15.95 -51.29 -44.33
CA CYS A 337 -15.66 -52.69 -44.09
C CYS A 337 -14.15 -52.93 -44.29
N THR A 338 -13.43 -53.15 -43.21
CA THR A 338 -12.08 -53.73 -43.27
C THR A 338 -12.20 -55.24 -43.11
N VAL A 339 -11.83 -55.96 -44.16
CA VAL A 339 -11.61 -57.41 -44.08
C VAL A 339 -10.21 -57.59 -43.49
N ALA A 340 -10.13 -57.89 -42.19
CA ALA A 340 -8.87 -58.23 -41.54
C ALA A 340 -8.58 -59.72 -41.76
N THR A 341 -7.69 -60.00 -42.72
CA THR A 341 -6.87 -61.21 -42.71
C THR A 341 -5.65 -60.90 -41.85
N GLU A 342 -5.60 -61.42 -40.61
CA GLU A 342 -4.47 -62.22 -40.13
C GLU A 342 -4.64 -62.64 -38.66
N SER A 343 -4.01 -63.77 -38.40
CA SER A 343 -4.10 -64.65 -37.24
C SER A 343 -3.53 -64.04 -35.97
N ASN A 344 -4.34 -64.03 -34.91
CA ASN A 344 -3.86 -64.26 -33.54
C ASN A 344 -4.65 -65.44 -32.97
N GLY A 345 -3.94 -66.53 -32.68
CA GLY A 345 -4.53 -67.80 -32.25
C GLY A 345 -5.02 -67.74 -30.81
N ASP A 346 -6.32 -67.58 -30.63
CA ASP A 346 -6.99 -67.85 -29.36
C ASP A 346 -7.18 -69.36 -29.17
N ALA A 347 -6.19 -70.02 -28.56
CA ALA A 347 -6.24 -71.45 -28.23
C ALA A 347 -7.16 -71.79 -27.03
N SER A 348 -7.82 -70.78 -26.45
CA SER A 348 -8.68 -70.88 -25.26
C SER A 348 -9.87 -71.83 -25.46
N LEU A 349 -10.47 -71.84 -26.66
CA LEU A 349 -11.61 -72.72 -26.99
C LEU A 349 -11.18 -74.20 -27.13
N LEU A 350 -10.00 -74.43 -27.72
CA LEU A 350 -9.40 -75.77 -27.84
C LEU A 350 -9.07 -76.36 -26.46
N LEU A 351 -8.56 -75.54 -25.54
CA LEU A 351 -8.27 -75.96 -24.18
C LEU A 351 -9.54 -76.36 -23.41
N CYS A 352 -10.62 -75.58 -23.55
CA CYS A 352 -11.93 -75.91 -22.95
C CYS A 352 -12.53 -77.21 -23.53
N LEU A 353 -12.40 -77.43 -24.85
CA LEU A 353 -12.88 -78.65 -25.50
C LEU A 353 -12.09 -79.89 -25.06
N ILE A 354 -10.77 -79.78 -24.90
CA ILE A 354 -9.92 -80.88 -24.40
C ILE A 354 -10.27 -81.22 -22.94
N MET A 355 -10.48 -80.23 -22.07
CA MET A 355 -10.91 -80.48 -20.69
C MET A 355 -12.30 -81.14 -20.62
N ALA A 356 -13.24 -80.72 -21.47
CA ALA A 356 -14.57 -81.35 -21.55
C ALA A 356 -14.49 -82.80 -22.06
N LEU A 357 -13.57 -83.10 -22.99
CA LEU A 357 -13.33 -84.46 -23.49
C LEU A 357 -12.68 -85.34 -22.43
N LEU A 358 -11.69 -84.84 -21.69
CA LEU A 358 -11.06 -85.57 -20.57
C LEU A 358 -12.06 -85.87 -19.43
N LEU A 359 -12.99 -84.95 -19.14
CA LEU A 359 -14.07 -85.18 -18.18
C LEU A 359 -15.08 -86.24 -18.65
N ARG A 360 -15.40 -86.28 -19.95
CA ARG A 360 -16.27 -87.32 -20.53
C ARG A 360 -15.59 -88.68 -20.59
N VAL A 361 -14.29 -88.73 -20.86
CA VAL A 361 -13.49 -89.97 -20.83
C VAL A 361 -13.39 -90.49 -19.39
N ARG A 362 -13.09 -89.63 -18.40
CA ARG A 362 -13.03 -90.02 -16.98
C ARG A 362 -14.37 -90.56 -16.46
N ARG A 363 -15.51 -90.00 -16.89
CA ARG A 363 -16.84 -90.53 -16.57
C ARG A 363 -17.17 -91.86 -17.27
N ARG A 364 -16.55 -92.17 -18.41
CA ARG A 364 -16.74 -93.45 -19.12
C ARG A 364 -15.87 -94.60 -18.61
N TYR A 365 -14.80 -94.32 -17.87
CA TYR A 365 -13.93 -95.34 -17.26
C TYR A 365 -14.16 -95.55 -15.75
N GLN A 366 -15.24 -94.99 -15.18
CA GLN A 366 -15.68 -95.26 -13.78
C GLN A 366 -16.94 -96.15 -13.70
N LEU A 367 -17.30 -96.83 -14.78
CA LEU A 367 -18.35 -97.86 -14.81
C LEU A 367 -17.83 -99.09 -15.58
N THR A 368 -16.81 -99.74 -15.00
CA THR A 368 -16.52 -101.18 -15.06
C THR A 368 -15.68 -101.54 -13.85
#